data_AF-A0A843GGC8-F1
#
_entry.id   AF-A0A843GGC8-F1
#
_cell.length_a   1.000
_cell.length_b   1.000
_cell.length_c   1.000
_cell.angle_alpha   90.00
_cell.angle_beta   90.00
_cell.angle_gamma   90.00
#
_symmetry.space_group_name_H-M   'P 1'
#
loop_
_entity.id
_entity.type
_entity.pdbx_description
1 polymer ?
#
loop_
_entity_poly.entity_id
_entity_poly.type
_entity_poly.pdbx_seq_one_letter_code
_entity_poly.pdbx_strand_id
1 'polypeptide(L)'
;MAEQQVFEFRGVDNFYFAEVIRDDESGYECTAPIHIPVQEIAKSTDSSSEAHYYDNKAMIVVNSESADTITLTLAPPTLEELATIIGKSFDSATGMMVDSPRQNKYFAIMYRTKGTDGQYRYVSRLKGQFNIPEETVTTENDGTDTSNTEIEFTGIYTEYEFTKGKYENGTWSKSGAKGIVVDGRYGLADVSNFFTAIQTPDTITTSPTIGTLNISMTAGSTAGTTQVDTIYPAGGSGNKYMYKLGSTAETVAYDDVLTSWTALTLDTNISATAGQIITVAEVSSTDDKAKKVGSAEVVLPS
;
A
#
# COMPACT_ATOMS: atom_id res chain seq x y z
N MET A 1 -24.08 -19.17 -6.76
CA MET A 1 -23.08 -19.13 -5.67
C MET A 1 -21.75 -18.84 -6.35
N ALA A 2 -21.12 -17.70 -6.05
CA ALA A 2 -19.80 -17.41 -6.59
C ALA A 2 -18.83 -18.48 -6.07
N GLU A 3 -18.11 -19.11 -6.98
CA GLU A 3 -17.11 -20.13 -6.68
C GLU A 3 -16.14 -19.55 -5.65
N GLN A 4 -16.03 -20.17 -4.48
CA GLN A 4 -15.09 -19.75 -3.46
C GLN A 4 -13.69 -20.10 -3.98
N GLN A 5 -13.10 -19.18 -4.73
CA GLN A 5 -11.74 -19.32 -5.23
C GLN A 5 -10.82 -19.50 -4.02
N VAL A 6 -10.15 -20.65 -3.96
CA VAL A 6 -9.20 -20.96 -2.89
C VAL A 6 -8.04 -19.97 -2.99
N PHE A 7 -7.80 -19.23 -1.92
CA PHE A 7 -6.70 -18.27 -1.82
C PHE A 7 -5.55 -18.90 -1.05
N GLU A 8 -4.40 -19.02 -1.70
CA GLU A 8 -3.16 -19.48 -1.10
C GLU A 8 -2.08 -18.40 -1.26
N PHE A 9 -1.21 -18.27 -0.27
CA PHE A 9 -0.06 -17.39 -0.37
C PHE A 9 1.04 -18.04 -1.23
N ARG A 10 1.61 -17.26 -2.14
CA ARG A 10 2.68 -17.65 -3.04
C ARG A 10 3.67 -16.50 -3.21
N GLY A 11 4.38 -16.22 -2.13
CA GLY A 11 5.51 -15.29 -2.11
C GLY A 11 5.34 -14.15 -1.11
N VAL A 12 6.47 -13.60 -0.73
CA VAL A 12 6.63 -12.42 0.12
C VAL A 12 7.76 -11.57 -0.46
N ASP A 13 7.62 -10.26 -0.40
CA ASP A 13 8.66 -9.33 -0.80
C ASP A 13 8.52 -7.99 -0.04
N ASN A 14 9.42 -7.04 -0.34
CA ASN A 14 9.40 -5.67 0.18
C ASN A 14 9.28 -5.62 1.70
N PHE A 15 10.15 -6.34 2.41
CA PHE A 15 10.23 -6.23 3.86
C PHE A 15 10.99 -4.96 4.24
N TYR A 16 10.39 -4.15 5.09
CA TYR A 16 10.97 -2.94 5.65
C TYR A 16 10.80 -2.93 7.17
N PHE A 17 11.75 -2.31 7.87
CA PHE A 17 11.63 -2.00 9.29
C PHE A 17 11.96 -0.53 9.57
N ALA A 18 11.43 0.02 10.67
CA ALA A 18 11.75 1.37 11.14
C ALA A 18 11.75 1.40 12.67
N GLU A 19 12.64 2.18 13.27
CA GLU A 19 12.66 2.39 14.73
C GLU A 19 11.49 3.30 15.12
N VAL A 20 10.75 2.92 16.16
CA VAL A 20 9.70 3.74 16.77
C VAL A 20 10.37 4.73 17.71
N ILE A 21 10.40 6.01 17.31
CA ILE A 21 11.04 7.10 18.07
C ILE A 21 10.06 7.75 19.06
N ARG A 22 8.76 7.61 18.81
CA ARG A 22 7.70 8.10 19.70
C ARG A 22 6.45 7.23 19.57
N ASP A 23 5.89 6.86 20.70
CA ASP A 23 4.59 6.22 20.83
C ASP A 23 4.02 6.57 22.20
N ASP A 24 3.32 7.70 22.27
CA ASP A 24 2.70 8.23 23.48
C ASP A 24 1.44 9.03 23.11
N GLU A 25 0.75 9.64 24.08
CA GLU A 25 -0.46 10.43 23.83
C GLU A 25 -0.26 11.61 22.85
N SER A 26 0.99 12.10 22.70
CA SER A 26 1.32 13.23 21.84
C SER A 26 1.47 12.85 20.36
N GLY A 27 1.69 11.56 20.06
CA GLY A 27 1.80 11.09 18.69
C GLY A 27 2.50 9.75 18.55
N TYR A 28 2.58 9.31 17.29
CA TYR A 28 3.26 8.11 16.88
C TYR A 28 4.21 8.43 15.72
N GLU A 29 5.50 8.17 15.89
CA GLU A 29 6.54 8.47 14.91
C GLU A 29 7.58 7.37 14.79
N CYS A 30 8.01 7.16 13.54
CA CYS A 30 9.05 6.20 13.18
C CYS A 30 10.13 6.86 12.34
N THR A 31 11.32 6.24 12.31
CA THR A 31 12.37 6.57 11.34
C THR A 31 11.95 6.24 9.90
N ALA A 32 12.78 6.63 8.93
CA ALA A 32 12.62 6.18 7.55
C ALA A 32 12.69 4.65 7.48
N PRO A 33 11.79 3.98 6.71
CA PRO A 33 11.83 2.54 6.53
C PRO A 33 13.13 2.09 5.83
N ILE A 34 13.77 1.05 6.37
CA ILE A 34 14.97 0.41 5.83
C ILE A 34 14.56 -0.94 5.23
N HIS A 35 14.96 -1.19 3.98
CA HIS A 35 14.62 -2.41 3.25
C HIS A 35 15.63 -3.54 3.52
N ILE A 36 15.15 -4.73 3.88
CA ILE A 36 15.97 -5.95 3.91
C ILE A 36 15.30 -7.01 3.04
N PRO A 37 16.04 -7.70 2.14
CA PRO A 37 15.50 -8.81 1.38
C PRO A 37 14.99 -9.93 2.29
N VAL A 38 13.75 -10.36 2.07
CA VAL A 38 13.06 -11.40 2.84
C VAL A 38 12.87 -12.66 2.01
N GLN A 39 13.03 -13.82 2.66
CA GLN A 39 12.76 -15.13 2.09
C GLN A 39 11.41 -15.69 2.57
N GLU A 40 11.14 -15.60 3.87
CA GLU A 40 9.94 -16.16 4.49
C GLU A 40 9.46 -15.29 5.65
N ILE A 41 8.14 -15.23 5.84
CA ILE A 41 7.49 -14.62 7.00
C ILE A 41 6.43 -15.58 7.53
N ALA A 42 6.60 -16.05 8.76
CA ALA A 42 5.61 -16.83 9.48
C ALA A 42 4.99 -16.00 10.61
N LYS A 43 3.68 -16.09 10.79
CA LYS A 43 2.97 -15.40 11.88
C LYS A 43 2.32 -16.43 12.81
N SER A 44 2.60 -16.30 14.10
CA SER A 44 1.84 -16.93 15.18
C SER A 44 1.15 -15.86 16.03
N THR A 45 -0.01 -16.20 16.58
CA THR A 45 -0.74 -15.36 17.54
C THR A 45 -1.07 -16.20 18.76
N ASP A 46 -0.53 -15.81 19.90
CA ASP A 46 -0.92 -16.42 21.17
C ASP A 46 -2.20 -15.75 21.69
N SER A 47 -3.14 -16.56 22.18
CA SER A 47 -4.31 -16.07 22.88
C SER A 47 -4.52 -16.90 24.13
N SER A 48 -4.76 -16.23 25.26
CA SER A 48 -5.12 -16.90 26.51
C SER A 48 -6.60 -16.71 26.76
N SER A 49 -7.31 -17.81 27.01
CA SER A 49 -8.70 -17.78 27.44
C SER A 49 -8.81 -18.41 28.82
N GLU A 50 -9.37 -17.68 29.78
CA GLU A 50 -9.63 -18.19 31.12
C GLU A 50 -11.15 -18.31 31.31
N ALA A 51 -11.62 -19.53 31.58
CA ALA A 51 -13.02 -19.81 31.85
C ALA A 51 -13.28 -19.71 33.35
N HIS A 52 -14.15 -18.78 33.76
CA HIS A 52 -14.69 -18.74 35.10
C HIS A 52 -15.87 -19.71 35.22
N TYR A 53 -15.77 -20.62 36.20
CA TYR A 53 -16.76 -21.64 36.48
C TYR A 53 -17.69 -21.20 37.62
N TYR A 54 -19.00 -21.28 37.36
CA TYR A 54 -20.05 -21.16 38.38
C TYR A 54 -20.91 -22.42 38.30
N ASP A 55 -21.30 -23.00 39.43
CA ASP A 55 -22.05 -24.27 39.51
C ASP A 55 -21.44 -25.41 38.66
N ASN A 56 -20.12 -25.57 38.70
CA ASN A 56 -19.37 -26.57 37.94
C ASN A 56 -19.57 -26.49 36.41
N LYS A 57 -19.99 -25.32 35.90
CA LYS A 57 -20.11 -25.04 34.47
C LYS A 57 -19.35 -23.77 34.13
N ALA A 58 -18.58 -23.82 33.04
CA ALA A 58 -17.95 -22.63 32.49
C ALA A 58 -19.06 -21.67 32.05
N MET A 59 -19.16 -20.51 32.70
CA MET A 59 -20.24 -19.55 32.47
C MET A 59 -19.74 -18.25 31.85
N ILE A 60 -18.47 -17.90 32.07
CA ILE A 60 -17.84 -16.71 31.51
C ILE A 60 -16.47 -17.12 30.97
N VAL A 61 -16.17 -16.76 29.72
CA VAL A 61 -14.83 -16.91 29.14
C VAL A 61 -14.26 -15.51 28.97
N VAL A 62 -13.16 -15.22 29.66
CA VAL A 62 -12.38 -13.99 29.45
C VAL A 62 -11.27 -14.33 28.46
N ASN A 63 -11.29 -13.70 27.29
CA ASN A 63 -10.25 -13.85 26.29
C ASN A 63 -9.31 -12.64 26.36
N SER A 64 -8.00 -12.90 26.36
CA SER A 64 -6.97 -11.89 26.15
C SER A 64 -6.16 -12.28 24.91
N GLU A 65 -6.05 -11.35 23.97
CA GLU A 65 -5.19 -11.49 22.79
C GLU A 65 -3.76 -11.10 23.19
N SER A 66 -2.84 -12.06 23.20
CA SER A 66 -1.44 -11.85 23.59
C SER A 66 -0.63 -11.21 22.45
N ALA A 67 0.70 -11.14 22.59
CA ALA A 67 1.58 -10.63 21.55
C ALA A 67 1.51 -11.48 20.27
N ASP A 68 1.67 -10.82 19.11
CA ASP A 68 1.85 -11.50 17.83
C ASP A 68 3.34 -11.83 17.64
N THR A 69 3.71 -13.08 17.39
CA THR A 69 5.09 -13.43 17.04
C THR A 69 5.20 -13.60 15.53
N ILE A 70 6.14 -12.89 14.92
CA ILE A 70 6.41 -12.94 13.49
C ILE A 70 7.85 -13.44 13.30
N THR A 71 8.00 -14.64 12.78
CA THR A 71 9.32 -15.21 12.43
C THR A 71 9.67 -14.75 11.02
N LEU A 72 10.84 -14.15 10.86
CA LEU A 72 11.34 -13.57 9.63
C LEU A 72 12.61 -14.29 9.21
N THR A 73 12.62 -14.84 8.01
CA THR A 73 13.84 -15.38 7.38
C THR A 73 14.35 -14.35 6.39
N LEU A 74 15.47 -13.71 6.73
CA LEU A 74 16.04 -12.58 6.00
C LEU A 74 17.37 -12.96 5.35
N ALA A 75 17.73 -12.25 4.28
CA ALA A 75 19.12 -12.21 3.86
C ALA A 75 19.98 -11.67 5.02
N PRO A 76 21.22 -12.17 5.22
CA PRO A 76 22.08 -11.69 6.28
C PRO A 76 22.18 -10.14 6.27
N PRO A 77 21.68 -9.46 7.31
CA PRO A 77 21.69 -8.00 7.35
C PRO A 77 23.12 -7.47 7.40
N THR A 78 23.33 -6.24 6.96
CA THR A 78 24.60 -5.57 7.20
C THR A 78 24.86 -5.43 8.70
N LEU A 79 26.12 -5.30 9.12
CA LEU A 79 26.45 -5.14 10.54
C LEU A 79 25.79 -3.90 11.16
N GLU A 80 25.58 -2.84 10.38
CA GLU A 80 24.88 -1.63 10.82
C GLU A 80 23.38 -1.87 11.07
N GLU A 81 22.72 -2.57 10.13
CA GLU A 81 21.31 -2.95 10.27
C GLU A 81 21.11 -3.92 11.44
N LEU A 82 21.99 -4.93 11.54
CA LEU A 82 21.97 -5.89 12.64
C LEU A 82 22.13 -5.18 13.98
N ALA A 83 23.14 -4.32 14.12
CA ALA A 83 23.36 -3.54 15.32
C ALA A 83 22.14 -2.69 15.69
N THR A 84 21.49 -2.08 14.71
CA THR A 84 20.26 -1.31 14.91
C THR A 84 19.14 -2.20 15.46
N ILE A 85 18.86 -3.32 14.78
CA ILE A 85 17.79 -4.27 15.11
C ILE A 85 17.96 -4.84 16.53
N ILE A 86 19.17 -5.23 16.89
CA ILE A 86 19.44 -5.88 18.18
C ILE A 86 19.83 -4.88 19.29
N GLY A 87 19.87 -3.58 18.98
CA GLY A 87 20.14 -2.51 19.95
C GLY A 87 21.59 -2.49 20.45
N LYS A 88 22.55 -2.79 19.56
CA LYS A 88 24.00 -2.74 19.81
C LYS A 88 24.64 -1.55 19.08
N SER A 89 25.89 -1.25 19.44
CA SER A 89 26.61 -0.09 18.90
C SER A 89 27.35 -0.46 17.61
N PHE A 90 27.26 0.39 16.59
CA PHE A 90 28.03 0.30 15.35
C PHE A 90 28.93 1.52 15.20
N ASP A 91 30.23 1.30 14.99
CA ASP A 91 31.19 2.36 14.71
C ASP A 91 31.41 2.48 13.20
N SER A 92 30.78 3.49 12.59
CA SER A 92 30.91 3.79 11.15
C SER A 92 32.34 4.09 10.70
N ALA A 93 33.25 4.50 11.60
CA ALA A 93 34.63 4.80 11.25
C ALA A 93 35.47 3.53 11.05
N THR A 94 35.18 2.47 11.80
CA THR A 94 35.92 1.19 11.75
C THR A 94 35.13 0.05 11.12
N GLY A 95 33.82 0.22 10.91
CA GLY A 95 32.91 -0.85 10.48
C GLY A 95 32.65 -1.89 11.56
N MET A 96 33.05 -1.62 12.80
CA MET A 96 32.95 -2.56 13.91
C MET A 96 31.59 -2.46 14.59
N MET A 97 30.93 -3.61 14.73
CA MET A 97 29.83 -3.77 15.68
C MET A 97 30.39 -4.18 17.04
N VAL A 98 30.10 -3.38 18.07
CA VAL A 98 30.53 -3.67 19.44
C VAL A 98 29.45 -4.47 20.13
N ASP A 99 29.83 -5.58 20.76
CA ASP A 99 28.93 -6.37 21.60
C ASP A 99 28.65 -5.68 22.95
N SER A 100 27.98 -4.53 22.88
CA SER A 100 27.58 -3.73 24.04
C SER A 100 26.33 -4.30 24.71
N PRO A 101 26.05 -3.92 25.98
CA PRO A 101 24.75 -4.18 26.59
C PRO A 101 23.62 -3.73 25.67
N ARG A 102 22.60 -4.57 25.54
CA ARG A 102 21.46 -4.32 24.65
C ARG A 102 20.66 -3.11 25.12
N GLN A 103 20.39 -2.19 24.18
CA GLN A 103 19.37 -1.17 24.35
C GLN A 103 18.04 -1.67 23.78
N ASN A 104 17.03 -1.82 24.63
CA ASN A 104 15.71 -2.23 24.18
C ASN A 104 15.07 -1.11 23.36
N LYS A 105 14.82 -1.40 22.08
CA LYS A 105 14.16 -0.52 21.12
C LYS A 105 12.90 -1.18 20.60
N TYR A 106 11.95 -0.35 20.16
CA TYR A 106 10.75 -0.81 19.48
C TYR A 106 10.83 -0.48 18.00
N PHE A 107 10.24 -1.34 17.19
CA PHE A 107 10.26 -1.23 15.74
C PHE A 107 8.86 -1.42 15.17
N ALA A 108 8.65 -0.80 14.02
CA ALA A 108 7.56 -1.07 13.11
C ALA A 108 8.10 -1.87 11.92
N ILE A 109 7.31 -2.77 11.35
CA ILE A 109 7.67 -3.53 10.15
C ILE A 109 6.59 -3.43 9.09
N MET A 110 6.98 -3.47 7.82
CA MET A 110 6.08 -3.52 6.67
C MET A 110 6.51 -4.60 5.71
N TYR A 111 5.55 -5.28 5.09
CA TYR A 111 5.81 -6.26 4.04
C TYR A 111 4.57 -6.43 3.16
N ARG A 112 4.72 -7.07 2.00
CA ARG A 112 3.56 -7.57 1.26
C ARG A 112 3.68 -9.05 0.94
N THR A 113 2.55 -9.76 1.02
CA THR A 113 2.44 -11.15 0.60
C THR A 113 1.62 -11.23 -0.68
N LYS A 114 2.02 -12.14 -1.57
CA LYS A 114 1.36 -12.37 -2.86
C LYS A 114 0.46 -13.59 -2.78
N GLY A 115 -0.74 -13.51 -3.33
CA GLY A 115 -1.65 -14.64 -3.52
C GLY A 115 -1.38 -15.41 -4.81
N THR A 116 -1.89 -16.64 -4.90
CA THR A 116 -1.95 -17.42 -6.15
C THR A 116 -2.76 -16.76 -7.26
N ASP A 117 -3.66 -15.85 -6.89
CA ASP A 117 -4.44 -14.97 -7.77
C ASP A 117 -3.65 -13.77 -8.32
N GLY A 118 -2.38 -13.61 -7.92
CA GLY A 118 -1.52 -12.50 -8.32
C GLY A 118 -1.74 -11.20 -7.54
N GLN A 119 -2.69 -11.17 -6.61
CA GLN A 119 -3.01 -10.00 -5.79
C GLN A 119 -2.13 -9.94 -4.55
N TYR A 120 -2.01 -8.76 -3.94
CA TYR A 120 -1.13 -8.54 -2.79
C TYR A 120 -1.91 -8.17 -1.53
N ARG A 121 -1.44 -8.65 -0.38
CA ARG A 121 -1.79 -8.13 0.95
C ARG A 121 -0.61 -7.36 1.50
N TYR A 122 -0.82 -6.08 1.74
CA TYR A 122 0.13 -5.19 2.39
C TYR A 122 -0.10 -5.24 3.89
N VAL A 123 0.96 -5.41 4.66
CA VAL A 123 0.90 -5.51 6.12
C VAL A 123 1.84 -4.46 6.70
N SER A 124 1.37 -3.75 7.71
CA SER A 124 2.19 -2.90 8.57
C SER A 124 1.93 -3.29 10.03
N ARG A 125 3.01 -3.53 10.79
CA ARG A 125 2.98 -3.76 12.24
C ARG A 125 3.64 -2.57 12.89
N LEU A 126 2.97 -2.01 13.89
CA LEU A 126 3.32 -0.68 14.39
C LEU A 126 4.34 -0.76 15.52
N LYS A 127 4.19 -1.71 16.44
CA LYS A 127 5.10 -1.80 17.58
C LYS A 127 5.46 -3.23 17.86
N GLY A 128 6.75 -3.48 18.02
CA GLY A 128 7.27 -4.75 18.51
C GLY A 128 8.78 -4.72 18.73
N GLN A 129 9.31 -5.81 19.24
CA GLN A 129 10.74 -5.97 19.50
C GLN A 129 11.27 -7.17 18.75
N PHE A 130 12.48 -7.04 18.22
CA PHE A 130 13.18 -8.19 17.65
C PHE A 130 13.83 -9.03 18.75
N ASN A 131 13.98 -10.34 18.55
CA ASN A 131 14.87 -11.14 19.36
C ASN A 131 16.35 -10.90 18.94
N ILE A 132 17.30 -11.47 19.68
CA ILE A 132 18.68 -11.57 19.19
C ILE A 132 18.68 -12.82 18.30
N PRO A 133 18.97 -12.70 17.00
CA PRO A 133 18.90 -13.83 16.08
C PRO A 133 20.01 -14.83 16.41
N GLU A 134 19.71 -16.10 16.18
CA GLU A 134 20.74 -17.14 16.14
C GLU A 134 21.39 -17.15 14.75
N GLU A 135 22.72 -17.26 14.69
CA GLU A 135 23.47 -17.34 13.44
C GLU A 135 24.15 -18.70 13.34
N THR A 136 23.92 -19.41 12.24
CA THR A 136 24.61 -20.66 11.92
C THR A 136 25.35 -20.47 10.61
N VAL A 137 26.69 -20.59 10.65
CA VAL A 137 27.56 -20.52 9.47
C VAL A 137 28.25 -21.87 9.29
N THR A 138 28.15 -22.44 8.09
CA THR A 138 28.74 -23.73 7.74
C THR A 138 29.93 -23.55 6.79
N THR A 139 30.84 -24.53 6.77
CA THR A 139 31.99 -24.54 5.85
C THR A 139 31.55 -24.82 4.42
N GLU A 140 32.17 -24.15 3.44
CA GLU A 140 31.97 -24.42 2.01
C GLU A 140 32.22 -25.91 1.68
N ASN A 141 31.30 -26.51 0.92
CA ASN A 141 31.40 -27.86 0.39
C ASN A 141 31.04 -27.85 -1.10
N ASP A 142 31.10 -29.00 -1.77
CA ASP A 142 30.74 -29.10 -3.20
C ASP A 142 29.23 -28.86 -3.49
N GLY A 143 28.42 -28.57 -2.47
CA GLY A 143 27.00 -28.27 -2.55
C GLY A 143 26.70 -26.77 -2.74
N THR A 144 25.43 -26.44 -2.94
CA THR A 144 24.95 -25.05 -3.14
C THR A 144 24.22 -24.52 -1.91
N ASP A 145 24.48 -25.07 -0.74
CA ASP A 145 23.81 -24.69 0.50
C ASP A 145 24.20 -23.25 0.89
N THR A 146 23.22 -22.47 1.31
CA THR A 146 23.41 -21.09 1.78
C THR A 146 22.74 -20.92 3.13
N SER A 147 23.30 -20.06 3.99
CA SER A 147 22.72 -19.69 5.28
C SER A 147 21.99 -18.35 5.19
N ASN A 148 20.88 -18.25 5.90
CA ASN A 148 20.09 -17.03 6.07
C ASN A 148 20.12 -16.61 7.56
N THR A 149 19.46 -15.51 7.88
CA THR A 149 19.28 -15.05 9.27
C THR A 149 17.81 -15.18 9.65
N GLU A 150 17.53 -15.96 10.71
CA GLU A 150 16.19 -16.04 11.30
C GLU A 150 16.09 -15.08 12.48
N ILE A 151 15.08 -14.23 12.45
CA ILE A 151 14.81 -13.26 13.50
C ILE A 151 13.32 -13.21 13.82
N GLU A 152 12.98 -13.16 15.10
CA GLU A 152 11.59 -13.06 15.55
C GLU A 152 11.26 -11.62 15.93
N PHE A 153 10.08 -11.18 15.54
CA PHE A 153 9.48 -9.91 15.92
C PHE A 153 8.25 -10.17 16.78
N THR A 154 8.26 -9.68 18.02
CA THR A 154 7.13 -9.77 18.94
C THR A 154 6.34 -8.46 18.93
N GLY A 155 5.18 -8.47 18.29
CA GLY A 155 4.28 -7.33 18.11
C GLY A 155 3.32 -7.11 19.27
N ILE A 156 3.16 -5.85 19.68
CA ILE A 156 2.28 -5.38 20.76
C ILE A 156 1.44 -4.18 20.28
N TYR A 157 0.44 -3.78 21.07
CA TYR A 157 -0.34 -2.58 20.78
C TYR A 157 0.51 -1.31 20.97
N THR A 158 0.23 -0.30 20.14
CA THR A 158 0.69 1.08 20.38
C THR A 158 0.04 1.66 21.63
N GLU A 159 0.75 2.58 22.29
CA GLU A 159 0.21 3.44 23.34
C GLU A 159 -0.60 4.59 22.73
N TYR A 160 -0.16 5.13 21.58
CA TYR A 160 -0.93 6.11 20.83
C TYR A 160 -2.24 5.52 20.31
N GLU A 161 -3.33 6.26 20.52
CA GLU A 161 -4.65 5.91 20.02
C GLU A 161 -4.95 6.58 18.67
N PHE A 162 -4.98 5.77 17.62
CA PHE A 162 -5.31 6.24 16.27
C PHE A 162 -6.80 6.58 16.14
N THR A 163 -7.14 7.58 15.33
CA THR A 163 -8.56 7.96 15.12
C THR A 163 -9.36 6.83 14.45
N LYS A 164 -8.70 6.06 13.60
CA LYS A 164 -9.19 4.84 12.96
C LYS A 164 -8.64 3.58 13.66
N GLY A 165 -8.47 3.61 14.98
CA GLY A 165 -7.88 2.49 15.75
C GLY A 165 -8.74 1.23 15.78
N LYS A 166 -10.08 1.38 15.84
CA LYS A 166 -11.04 0.28 15.83
C LYS A 166 -12.24 0.61 14.95
N TYR A 167 -12.66 -0.33 14.10
CA TYR A 167 -13.88 -0.21 13.31
C TYR A 167 -14.93 -1.19 13.80
N GLU A 168 -16.09 -0.69 14.22
CA GLU A 168 -17.19 -1.50 14.73
C GLU A 168 -18.52 -0.85 14.33
N ASN A 169 -19.46 -1.64 13.83
CA ASN A 169 -20.81 -1.18 13.46
C ASN A 169 -20.82 0.07 12.55
N GLY A 170 -19.93 0.15 11.57
CA GLY A 170 -19.88 1.25 10.61
C GLY A 170 -19.17 2.51 11.11
N THR A 171 -18.60 2.49 12.31
CA THR A 171 -18.02 3.67 12.96
C THR A 171 -16.58 3.39 13.42
N TRP A 172 -15.72 4.39 13.27
CA TRP A 172 -14.37 4.37 13.81
C TRP A 172 -14.34 4.90 15.25
N SER A 173 -13.59 4.24 16.11
CA SER A 173 -13.26 4.73 17.45
C SER A 173 -11.75 4.77 17.68
N LYS A 174 -11.34 5.68 18.57
CA LYS A 174 -9.96 5.76 19.04
C LYS A 174 -9.56 4.48 19.76
N SER A 175 -8.38 3.97 19.42
CA SER A 175 -7.77 2.79 20.05
C SER A 175 -6.31 2.68 19.61
N GLY A 176 -5.47 2.09 20.46
CA GLY A 176 -4.18 1.56 20.03
C GLY A 176 -4.37 0.44 19.00
N ALA A 177 -3.36 0.21 18.16
CA ALA A 177 -3.40 -0.82 17.11
C ALA A 177 -2.08 -1.60 17.06
N LYS A 178 -2.15 -2.91 16.80
CA LYS A 178 -0.95 -3.75 16.54
C LYS A 178 -0.43 -3.57 15.11
N GLY A 179 -1.30 -3.18 14.19
CA GLY A 179 -0.99 -3.18 12.77
C GLY A 179 -2.22 -2.96 11.91
N ILE A 180 -1.97 -2.87 10.61
CA ILE A 180 -2.97 -2.80 9.55
C ILE A 180 -2.67 -3.85 8.49
N VAL A 181 -3.71 -4.32 7.83
CA VAL A 181 -3.61 -5.19 6.67
C VAL A 181 -4.52 -4.63 5.58
N VAL A 182 -3.95 -4.37 4.41
CA VAL A 182 -4.66 -3.87 3.25
C VAL A 182 -4.59 -4.92 2.15
N ASP A 183 -5.74 -5.39 1.69
CA ASP A 183 -5.84 -6.41 0.67
C ASP A 183 -6.24 -5.79 -0.67
N GLY A 184 -5.36 -5.90 -1.65
CA GLY A 184 -5.53 -5.33 -2.99
C GLY A 184 -6.78 -5.85 -3.72
N ARG A 185 -7.32 -7.00 -3.32
CA ARG A 185 -8.53 -7.60 -3.91
C ARG A 185 -9.77 -6.75 -3.70
N TYR A 186 -9.81 -5.93 -2.66
CA TYR A 186 -10.92 -5.00 -2.45
C TYR A 186 -10.80 -3.76 -3.33
N GLY A 187 -9.60 -3.38 -3.78
CA GLY A 187 -9.38 -2.19 -4.60
C GLY A 187 -9.74 -0.86 -3.93
N LEU A 188 -9.98 -0.85 -2.61
CA LEU A 188 -10.52 0.31 -1.89
C LEU A 188 -9.47 1.26 -1.32
N ALA A 189 -8.23 0.82 -1.15
CA ALA A 189 -7.18 1.58 -0.48
C ALA A 189 -6.02 1.90 -1.43
N ASP A 190 -5.51 3.13 -1.34
CA ASP A 190 -4.32 3.55 -2.06
C ASP A 190 -3.06 2.98 -1.37
N VAL A 191 -2.34 2.14 -2.10
CA VAL A 191 -1.10 1.48 -1.65
C VAL A 191 0.11 1.91 -2.46
N SER A 192 -0.02 2.92 -3.33
CA SER A 192 1.04 3.38 -4.24
C SER A 192 2.32 3.77 -3.51
N ASN A 193 2.20 4.37 -2.34
CA ASN A 193 3.31 4.84 -1.51
C ASN A 193 3.46 4.07 -0.19
N PHE A 194 2.92 2.83 -0.12
CA PHE A 194 2.84 2.06 1.13
C PHE A 194 4.19 1.91 1.85
N PHE A 195 5.29 1.74 1.12
CA PHE A 195 6.62 1.51 1.71
C PHE A 195 7.46 2.79 1.93
N THR A 196 6.94 3.97 1.59
CA THR A 196 7.69 5.24 1.73
C THR A 196 7.80 5.73 3.17
N ALA A 197 6.84 5.35 4.01
CA ALA A 197 6.77 5.63 5.44
C ALA A 197 5.92 4.54 6.12
N ILE A 198 6.09 4.35 7.44
CA ILE A 198 5.25 3.42 8.20
C ILE A 198 3.78 3.80 8.06
N GLN A 199 2.98 2.87 7.54
CA GLN A 199 1.55 3.07 7.38
C GLN A 199 0.81 2.72 8.67
N THR A 200 -0.06 3.62 9.10
CA THR A 200 -0.91 3.51 10.30
C THR A 200 -2.38 3.48 9.89
N PRO A 201 -3.32 3.16 10.82
CA PRO A 201 -4.74 3.22 10.51
C PRO A 201 -5.19 4.58 9.97
N ASP A 202 -4.56 5.67 10.44
CA ASP A 202 -4.91 7.03 10.05
C ASP A 202 -4.32 7.46 8.70
N THR A 203 -3.19 6.89 8.28
CA THR A 203 -2.52 7.26 7.02
C THR A 203 -3.09 6.58 5.78
N ILE A 204 -3.78 5.45 5.92
CA ILE A 204 -4.40 4.76 4.78
C ILE A 204 -5.60 5.58 4.27
N THR A 205 -5.54 5.90 2.98
CA THR A 205 -6.57 6.61 2.23
C THR A 205 -7.26 5.70 1.22
N THR A 206 -8.44 6.12 0.77
CA THR A 206 -9.16 5.41 -0.28
C THR A 206 -8.42 5.50 -1.62
N SER A 207 -8.51 4.45 -2.43
CA SER A 207 -8.06 4.49 -3.82
C SER A 207 -8.69 5.68 -4.57
N PRO A 208 -7.91 6.45 -5.33
CA PRO A 208 -8.47 7.50 -6.16
C PRO A 208 -9.39 6.91 -7.24
N THR A 209 -10.48 7.62 -7.54
CA THR A 209 -11.41 7.29 -8.63
C THR A 209 -11.29 8.30 -9.76
N ILE A 210 -11.58 7.89 -11.00
CA ILE A 210 -11.55 8.80 -12.15
C ILE A 210 -12.63 9.86 -11.97
N GLY A 211 -12.26 11.14 -12.11
CA GLY A 211 -13.21 12.24 -12.08
C GLY A 211 -14.04 12.32 -13.37
N THR A 212 -15.16 13.04 -13.32
CA THR A 212 -16.03 13.26 -14.49
C THR A 212 -15.77 14.61 -15.15
N LEU A 213 -15.81 14.64 -16.48
CA LEU A 213 -15.88 15.86 -17.30
C LEU A 213 -17.21 15.92 -18.05
N ASN A 214 -17.76 17.12 -18.16
CA ASN A 214 -18.83 17.47 -19.08
C ASN A 214 -18.18 18.11 -20.30
N ILE A 215 -18.43 17.53 -21.47
CA ILE A 215 -17.89 17.97 -22.76
C ILE A 215 -19.05 18.53 -23.58
N SER A 216 -18.89 19.75 -24.07
CA SER A 216 -19.82 20.32 -25.05
C SER A 216 -19.12 20.43 -26.41
N MET A 217 -19.89 20.14 -27.45
CA MET A 217 -19.40 20.07 -28.82
C MET A 217 -20.10 21.12 -29.66
N THR A 218 -19.37 21.67 -30.61
CA THR A 218 -19.91 22.50 -31.69
C THR A 218 -19.49 21.96 -33.06
N ALA A 219 -20.20 22.38 -34.09
CA ALA A 219 -19.84 22.05 -35.46
C ALA A 219 -18.51 22.73 -35.81
N GLY A 220 -17.61 22.02 -36.50
CA GLY A 220 -16.38 22.63 -37.00
C GLY A 220 -16.62 23.58 -38.17
N SER A 221 -15.58 24.28 -38.61
CA SER A 221 -15.71 25.28 -39.69
C SER A 221 -15.76 24.66 -41.10
N THR A 222 -15.52 23.36 -41.22
CA THR A 222 -15.46 22.63 -42.50
C THR A 222 -16.28 21.34 -42.42
N ALA A 223 -16.87 20.90 -43.53
CA ALA A 223 -17.58 19.62 -43.58
C ALA A 223 -16.71 18.46 -43.07
N GLY A 224 -17.30 17.57 -42.26
CA GLY A 224 -16.58 16.44 -41.63
C GLY A 224 -15.68 16.84 -40.46
N THR A 225 -15.91 18.00 -39.84
CA THR A 225 -15.16 18.43 -38.64
C THR A 225 -16.08 18.79 -37.48
N THR A 226 -15.59 18.59 -36.25
CA THR A 226 -16.23 19.01 -35.00
C THR A 226 -15.23 19.81 -34.15
N GLN A 227 -15.70 20.51 -33.13
CA GLN A 227 -14.87 21.22 -32.16
C GLN A 227 -15.37 20.95 -30.74
N VAL A 228 -14.45 20.86 -29.79
CA VAL A 228 -14.77 20.90 -28.36
C VAL A 228 -14.89 22.36 -27.95
N ASP A 229 -16.08 22.78 -27.53
CA ASP A 229 -16.41 24.16 -27.13
C ASP A 229 -15.99 24.38 -25.68
N THR A 230 -16.63 23.68 -24.75
CA THR A 230 -16.31 23.77 -23.31
C THR A 230 -16.09 22.42 -22.65
N ILE A 231 -15.19 22.42 -21.66
CA ILE A 231 -14.92 21.32 -20.75
C ILE A 231 -15.17 21.82 -19.32
N TYR A 232 -16.00 21.11 -18.56
CA TYR A 232 -16.26 21.43 -17.16
C TYR A 232 -16.20 20.18 -16.26
N PRO A 233 -15.58 20.24 -15.08
CA PRO A 233 -14.86 21.37 -14.52
C PRO A 233 -13.57 21.69 -15.31
N ALA A 234 -13.13 22.95 -15.24
CA ALA A 234 -11.85 23.35 -15.82
C ALA A 234 -10.69 22.53 -15.23
N GLY A 235 -9.68 22.31 -16.04
CA GLY A 235 -8.54 21.47 -15.69
C GLY A 235 -7.71 22.07 -14.56
N GLY A 236 -7.12 21.21 -13.74
CA GLY A 236 -6.16 21.62 -12.73
C GLY A 236 -4.94 22.30 -13.35
N SER A 237 -4.32 23.22 -12.61
CA SER A 237 -3.02 23.80 -13.01
C SER A 237 -1.99 22.68 -13.22
N GLY A 238 -1.35 22.65 -14.39
CA GLY A 238 -0.39 21.61 -14.74
C GLY A 238 -1.01 20.35 -15.37
N ASN A 239 -2.29 20.37 -15.72
CA ASN A 239 -2.92 19.31 -16.51
C ASN A 239 -3.12 19.74 -17.96
N LYS A 240 -3.24 18.76 -18.86
CA LYS A 240 -3.59 18.96 -20.28
C LYS A 240 -4.74 18.04 -20.66
N TYR A 241 -5.35 18.30 -21.82
CA TYR A 241 -6.43 17.46 -22.33
C TYR A 241 -5.94 16.58 -23.48
N MET A 242 -6.39 15.34 -23.51
CA MET A 242 -6.19 14.40 -24.60
C MET A 242 -7.53 13.84 -25.06
N TYR A 243 -7.64 13.43 -26.31
CA TYR A 243 -8.87 12.87 -26.86
C TYR A 243 -8.63 11.68 -27.77
N LYS A 244 -9.68 10.87 -27.92
CA LYS A 244 -9.78 9.78 -28.88
C LYS A 244 -11.21 9.71 -29.43
N LEU A 245 -11.32 9.40 -30.72
CA LEU A 245 -12.60 9.17 -31.40
C LEU A 245 -12.88 7.68 -31.53
N GLY A 246 -14.12 7.29 -31.30
CA GLY A 246 -14.57 5.91 -31.43
C GLY A 246 -16.03 5.82 -31.86
N SER A 247 -16.49 4.61 -32.19
CA SER A 247 -17.91 4.33 -32.38
C SER A 247 -18.69 4.30 -31.06
N THR A 248 -17.98 4.18 -29.93
CA THR A 248 -18.49 4.27 -28.57
C THR A 248 -17.49 5.05 -27.71
N ALA A 249 -17.91 5.50 -26.53
CA ALA A 249 -17.00 6.08 -25.54
C ALA A 249 -15.90 5.07 -25.14
N GLU A 250 -14.70 5.57 -24.87
CA GLU A 250 -13.58 4.78 -24.36
C GLU A 250 -13.68 4.65 -22.83
N THR A 251 -13.39 3.46 -22.31
CA THR A 251 -13.29 3.24 -20.86
C THR A 251 -11.91 3.68 -20.38
N VAL A 252 -11.85 4.64 -19.46
CA VAL A 252 -10.61 5.17 -18.87
C VAL A 252 -10.69 5.06 -17.35
N ALA A 253 -9.71 4.41 -16.74
CA ALA A 253 -9.51 4.35 -15.30
C ALA A 253 -8.61 5.49 -14.81
N TYR A 254 -8.66 5.77 -13.50
CA TYR A 254 -7.73 6.71 -12.88
C TYR A 254 -6.30 6.22 -13.08
N ASP A 255 -5.40 7.14 -13.44
CA ASP A 255 -3.98 6.88 -13.72
C ASP A 255 -3.67 6.01 -14.95
N ASP A 256 -4.65 5.72 -15.80
CA ASP A 256 -4.37 5.17 -17.13
C ASP A 256 -3.42 6.09 -17.89
N VAL A 257 -2.37 5.51 -18.47
CA VAL A 257 -1.35 6.23 -19.24
C VAL A 257 -1.86 6.41 -20.67
N LEU A 258 -2.21 7.65 -21.05
CA LEU A 258 -2.87 7.97 -22.32
C LEU A 258 -1.93 8.54 -23.39
N THR A 259 -0.65 8.15 -23.37
CA THR A 259 0.37 8.62 -24.33
C THR A 259 0.06 8.34 -25.79
N SER A 260 -0.83 7.39 -26.09
CA SER A 260 -1.29 7.06 -27.44
C SER A 260 -2.46 7.92 -27.94
N TRP A 261 -3.05 8.76 -27.07
CA TRP A 261 -4.17 9.64 -27.43
C TRP A 261 -3.67 10.93 -28.08
N THR A 262 -4.56 11.69 -28.70
CA THR A 262 -4.20 12.95 -29.36
C THR A 262 -4.37 14.11 -28.39
N ALA A 263 -3.43 15.07 -28.35
CA ALA A 263 -3.59 16.27 -27.52
C ALA A 263 -4.78 17.12 -28.02
N LEU A 264 -5.62 17.60 -27.10
CA LEU A 264 -6.78 18.42 -27.41
C LEU A 264 -6.47 19.90 -27.20
N THR A 265 -6.83 20.73 -28.19
CA THR A 265 -6.93 22.18 -28.04
C THR A 265 -8.39 22.58 -28.30
N LEU A 266 -8.98 23.36 -27.41
CA LEU A 266 -10.37 23.83 -27.55
C LEU A 266 -10.55 24.67 -28.83
N ASP A 267 -11.76 24.68 -29.37
CA ASP A 267 -12.15 25.45 -30.56
C ASP A 267 -11.32 25.15 -31.84
N THR A 268 -10.61 24.01 -31.86
CA THR A 268 -9.86 23.56 -33.04
C THR A 268 -10.61 22.47 -33.79
N ASN A 269 -10.56 22.52 -35.12
CA ASN A 269 -11.23 21.54 -35.97
C ASN A 269 -10.61 20.15 -35.81
N ILE A 270 -11.45 19.18 -35.46
CA ILE A 270 -11.13 17.76 -35.36
C ILE A 270 -11.88 17.02 -36.47
N SER A 271 -11.17 16.27 -37.31
CA SER A 271 -11.80 15.41 -38.32
C SER A 271 -12.61 14.30 -37.66
N ALA A 272 -13.90 14.21 -38.00
CA ALA A 272 -14.83 13.22 -37.42
C ALA A 272 -15.93 12.85 -38.42
N THR A 273 -16.53 11.68 -38.20
CA THR A 273 -17.64 11.13 -38.97
C THR A 273 -18.91 11.15 -38.13
N ALA A 274 -20.08 11.32 -38.78
CA ALA A 274 -21.37 11.33 -38.10
C ALA A 274 -21.57 10.03 -37.27
N GLY A 275 -22.08 10.18 -36.04
CA GLY A 275 -22.30 9.08 -35.11
C GLY A 275 -21.06 8.62 -34.33
N GLN A 276 -19.91 9.29 -34.46
CA GLN A 276 -18.77 9.04 -33.57
C GLN A 276 -18.96 9.70 -32.20
N ILE A 277 -18.31 9.12 -31.20
CA ILE A 277 -18.16 9.68 -29.86
C ILE A 277 -16.72 10.15 -29.69
N ILE A 278 -16.55 11.39 -29.22
CA ILE A 278 -15.26 11.85 -28.70
C ILE A 278 -15.20 11.52 -27.22
N THR A 279 -14.10 10.91 -26.78
CA THR A 279 -13.76 10.79 -25.36
C THR A 279 -12.59 11.71 -25.09
N VAL A 280 -12.75 12.57 -24.09
CA VAL A 280 -11.76 13.55 -23.65
C VAL A 280 -11.33 13.20 -22.23
N ALA A 281 -10.02 13.13 -22.00
CA ALA A 281 -9.43 12.91 -20.70
C ALA A 281 -8.59 14.14 -20.29
N GLU A 282 -8.74 14.55 -19.04
CA GLU A 282 -7.78 15.42 -18.37
C GLU A 282 -6.64 14.54 -17.85
N VAL A 283 -5.42 14.81 -18.29
CA VAL A 283 -4.22 14.09 -17.88
C VAL A 283 -3.23 15.01 -17.19
N SER A 284 -2.45 14.45 -16.28
CA SER A 284 -1.30 15.12 -15.70
C SER A 284 -0.26 15.42 -16.79
N SER A 285 0.26 16.66 -16.85
CA SER A 285 1.20 17.05 -17.91
C SER A 285 2.59 16.42 -17.76
N THR A 286 2.91 15.85 -16.60
CA THR A 286 4.22 15.25 -16.31
C THR A 286 4.32 13.78 -16.74
N ASP A 287 3.22 13.03 -16.66
CA ASP A 287 3.22 11.58 -16.82
C ASP A 287 2.05 11.03 -17.66
N ASP A 288 1.23 11.90 -18.24
CA ASP A 288 0.10 11.55 -19.12
C ASP A 288 -0.93 10.60 -18.49
N LYS A 289 -1.01 10.62 -17.16
CA LYS A 289 -1.94 9.82 -16.37
C LYS A 289 -3.30 10.49 -16.24
N ALA A 290 -4.35 9.74 -16.55
CA ALA A 290 -5.74 10.21 -16.52
C ALA A 290 -6.22 10.57 -15.11
N LYS A 291 -6.84 11.74 -14.99
CA LYS A 291 -7.42 12.26 -13.73
C LYS A 291 -8.93 12.43 -13.83
N LYS A 292 -9.43 12.87 -14.98
CA LYS A 292 -10.86 12.99 -15.26
C LYS A 292 -11.17 12.58 -16.69
N VAL A 293 -12.39 12.12 -16.95
CA VAL A 293 -12.83 11.72 -18.29
C VAL A 293 -14.27 12.16 -18.54
N GLY A 294 -14.57 12.50 -19.79
CA GLY A 294 -15.93 12.76 -20.27
C GLY A 294 -16.04 12.45 -21.76
N SER A 295 -17.26 12.21 -22.23
CA SER A 295 -17.51 11.89 -23.64
C SER A 295 -18.73 12.64 -24.15
N ALA A 296 -18.73 12.93 -25.45
CA ALA A 296 -19.86 13.56 -26.14
C ALA A 296 -19.96 13.03 -27.58
N GLU A 297 -21.17 13.07 -28.14
CA GLU A 297 -21.37 12.80 -29.56
C GLU A 297 -20.81 13.97 -30.39
N VAL A 298 -20.14 13.65 -31.50
CA VAL A 298 -19.57 14.69 -32.37
C VAL A 298 -20.68 15.47 -33.07
N VAL A 299 -20.46 16.78 -33.23
CA VAL A 299 -21.38 17.67 -33.96
C VAL A 299 -20.70 18.07 -35.25
N LEU A 300 -21.35 17.80 -36.39
CA LEU A 300 -20.83 18.14 -37.73
C LEU A 300 -21.67 19.26 -38.37
N PRO A 301 -21.07 20.08 -39.25
CA PRO A 301 -21.82 20.99 -40.11
C PRO A 301 -22.86 20.25 -40.94
N SER A 302 -24.04 20.87 -41.06
CA SER A 302 -25.11 20.45 -41.98
C SER A 302 -24.73 20.58 -43.44
#